data_AF-A0A535R1D5-F1
#
_entry.id   AF-A0A535R1D5-F1
#
_cell.length_a   1.000
_cell.length_b   1.000
_cell.length_c   1.000
_cell.angle_alpha   90.00
_cell.angle_beta   90.00
_cell.angle_gamma   90.00
#
_symmetry.space_group_name_H-M   'P 1'
#
loop_
_entity.id
_entity.type
_entity.pdbx_description
1 polymer ?
#
loop_
_entity_poly.entity_id
_entity_poly.type
_entity_poly.pdbx_seq_one_letter_code
_entity_poly.pdbx_strand_id
1 'polypeptide(L)'
;MGPAPRCLSPTWRRCRSTTAYLSAVHEKSDTGLGPGDPIYEQNLRNYDEAFGKFFARLAADGINKSNTLFIVTADENDHFVGVGPSNPGCNGVVVTCTYDPTKLGSVEVALDTLLGSNFALKGDSAPDYYVNGNPGPNDAATRQLERAAGNLIVTNPLTGQRQRLVDGLADRPTLRALHMVTSDPLRTPTFTQFNNPDYEGVAGGLDCGTPTDTVIQCQGVETWHHGDIQPQITTTWLGLVGPGVRNLGVNNQIWSDHTDTRPTIMALVGLRDDYRHDGRVLLDVLDGGAVAVNGNRDALLQLGHVYKQLDATVGAFGTGVVNADTRAVETGSGANDGLYLAFENQLNSLTNDRDAVALQISQQLEAAVFNHAQISDGTVASLVQRAQSIINRAQQLASGS
;
A
#
# COMPACT_ATOMS: atom_id res chain seq x y z
N MET A 1 8.65 36.80 10.55
CA MET A 1 7.83 36.24 11.64
C MET A 1 6.63 35.58 11.00
N GLY A 2 6.65 34.26 10.82
CA GLY A 2 5.47 33.52 10.35
C GLY A 2 4.37 33.52 11.42
N PRO A 3 3.11 33.26 11.05
CA PRO A 3 2.04 33.13 12.05
C PRO A 3 2.40 32.03 13.05
N ALA A 4 2.23 32.30 14.34
CA ALA A 4 2.45 31.32 15.40
C ALA A 4 1.61 30.04 15.16
N PRO A 5 2.10 28.85 15.49
CA PRO A 5 1.34 27.62 15.34
C PRO A 5 0.05 27.69 16.17
N ARG A 6 -1.09 27.40 15.51
CA ARG A 6 -2.43 27.76 16.01
C ARG A 6 -2.81 27.04 17.31
N CYS A 7 -2.26 25.84 17.56
CA CYS A 7 -2.51 25.09 18.80
C CYS A 7 -1.72 25.57 20.01
N LEU A 8 -0.65 26.35 19.80
CA LEU A 8 0.24 26.82 20.87
C LEU A 8 -0.02 28.29 21.25
N SER A 9 -1.03 28.92 20.66
CA SER A 9 -1.44 30.27 21.05
C SER A 9 -2.04 30.27 22.47
N PRO A 10 -1.60 31.15 23.38
CA PRO A 10 -2.14 31.28 24.74
C PRO A 10 -3.66 31.52 24.80
N THR A 11 -4.25 31.98 23.70
CA THR A 11 -5.68 32.28 23.54
C THR A 11 -6.53 31.09 23.09
N TRP A 12 -5.94 30.05 22.48
CA TRP A 12 -6.66 28.89 21.95
C TRP A 12 -6.49 27.70 22.88
N ARG A 13 -7.37 27.62 23.90
CA ARG A 13 -7.42 26.47 24.80
C ARG A 13 -8.08 25.29 24.09
N ARG A 14 -7.26 24.31 23.69
CA ARG A 14 -7.58 22.97 23.14
C ARG A 14 -7.67 22.89 21.62
N CYS A 15 -6.71 22.17 21.02
CA CYS A 15 -6.89 21.59 19.70
C CYS A 15 -7.77 20.34 19.81
N ARG A 16 -8.76 20.25 18.92
CA ARG A 16 -9.70 19.14 18.84
C ARG A 16 -9.37 18.35 17.59
N SER A 17 -9.27 17.03 17.74
CA SER A 17 -9.23 16.09 16.62
C SER A 17 -10.54 15.33 16.60
N THR A 18 -11.06 15.06 15.41
CA THR A 18 -12.21 14.18 15.20
C THR A 18 -11.88 13.32 14.00
N THR A 19 -11.97 12.00 14.21
CA THR A 19 -11.80 11.00 13.16
C THR A 19 -13.14 10.33 12.95
N ALA A 20 -13.52 10.17 11.69
CA ALA A 20 -14.66 9.38 11.28
C ALA A 20 -14.19 8.42 10.18
N TYR A 21 -14.80 7.25 10.15
CA TYR A 21 -14.61 6.26 9.10
C TYR A 21 -15.96 6.02 8.42
N LEU A 22 -15.97 6.06 7.09
CA LEU A 22 -17.14 5.72 6.31
C LEU A 22 -16.92 4.30 5.78
N SER A 23 -17.49 3.30 6.44
CA SER A 23 -17.32 1.90 6.03
C SER A 23 -18.18 1.54 4.82
N ALA A 24 -19.31 2.21 4.65
CA ALA A 24 -20.30 1.81 3.67
C ALA A 24 -19.79 1.92 2.22
N VAL A 25 -18.82 2.79 1.92
CA VAL A 25 -18.16 2.85 0.59
C VAL A 25 -17.37 1.59 0.23
N HIS A 26 -17.13 0.70 1.19
CA HIS A 26 -16.48 -0.60 1.03
C HIS A 26 -17.49 -1.75 0.87
N GLU A 27 -18.77 -1.51 1.15
CA GLU A 27 -19.80 -2.56 1.17
C GLU A 27 -20.40 -2.80 -0.23
N LYS A 28 -20.67 -4.06 -0.56
CA LYS A 28 -21.27 -4.47 -1.85
C LYS A 28 -22.56 -3.72 -2.21
N SER A 29 -23.40 -3.38 -1.23
CA SER A 29 -24.64 -2.63 -1.48
C SER A 29 -24.36 -1.25 -2.07
N ASP A 30 -23.17 -0.71 -1.82
CA ASP A 30 -22.80 0.65 -2.13
C ASP A 30 -21.90 0.74 -3.36
N THR A 31 -21.16 -0.33 -3.68
CA THR A 31 -20.24 -0.44 -4.82
C THR A 31 -20.87 -1.03 -6.09
N GLY A 32 -22.16 -1.40 -6.06
CA GLY A 32 -22.86 -1.90 -7.24
C GLY A 32 -22.22 -3.16 -7.84
N LEU A 33 -22.41 -3.38 -9.14
CA LEU A 33 -21.83 -4.48 -9.91
C LEU A 33 -20.48 -4.14 -10.52
N GLY A 34 -20.08 -2.87 -10.58
CA GLY A 34 -18.81 -2.44 -11.17
C GLY A 34 -18.68 -0.92 -11.31
N PRO A 35 -17.50 -0.43 -11.74
CA PRO A 35 -17.24 1.01 -11.83
C PRO A 35 -18.24 1.72 -12.75
N GLY A 36 -18.80 2.83 -12.28
CA GLY A 36 -19.70 3.66 -13.08
C GLY A 36 -21.07 3.05 -13.33
N ASP A 37 -21.44 1.97 -12.65
CA ASP A 37 -22.80 1.46 -12.72
C ASP A 37 -23.80 2.42 -12.04
N PRO A 38 -25.13 2.29 -12.30
CA PRO A 38 -26.11 3.21 -11.73
C PRO A 38 -26.14 3.26 -10.20
N ILE A 39 -25.82 2.17 -9.50
CA ILE A 39 -25.82 2.09 -8.04
C ILE A 39 -24.57 2.79 -7.50
N TYR A 40 -23.39 2.42 -8.01
CA TYR A 40 -22.10 3.01 -7.71
C TYR A 40 -22.14 4.54 -7.86
N GLU A 41 -22.62 5.03 -9.00
CA GLU A 41 -22.72 6.47 -9.27
C GLU A 41 -23.74 7.16 -8.38
N GLN A 42 -24.90 6.53 -8.13
CA GLN A 42 -25.89 7.11 -7.24
C GLN A 42 -25.32 7.26 -5.83
N ASN A 43 -24.57 6.28 -5.35
CA ASN A 43 -23.96 6.32 -4.03
C ASN A 43 -22.85 7.36 -3.97
N LEU A 44 -21.96 7.44 -4.97
CA LEU A 44 -20.97 8.53 -5.03
C LEU A 44 -21.62 9.91 -5.00
N ARG A 45 -22.73 10.12 -5.71
CA ARG A 45 -23.51 11.37 -5.65
C ARG A 45 -24.11 11.61 -4.27
N ASN A 46 -24.61 10.57 -3.61
CA ASN A 46 -25.13 10.67 -2.24
C ASN A 46 -24.02 11.07 -1.26
N TYR A 47 -22.83 10.49 -1.40
CA TYR A 47 -21.66 10.85 -0.60
C TYR A 47 -21.21 12.28 -0.87
N ASP A 48 -21.11 12.71 -2.13
CA ASP A 48 -20.77 14.10 -2.48
C ASP A 48 -21.77 15.10 -1.90
N GLU A 49 -23.08 14.84 -2.04
CA GLU A 49 -24.12 15.67 -1.43
C GLU A 49 -24.02 15.68 0.11
N ALA A 50 -23.75 14.53 0.73
CA ALA A 50 -23.57 14.41 2.17
C ALA A 50 -22.33 15.18 2.67
N PHE A 51 -21.20 15.09 1.98
CA PHE A 51 -20.01 15.90 2.25
C PHE A 51 -20.31 17.39 2.10
N GLY A 52 -21.04 17.79 1.05
CA GLY A 52 -21.49 19.16 0.86
C GLY A 52 -22.32 19.68 2.04
N LYS A 53 -23.31 18.91 2.49
CA LYS A 53 -24.14 19.23 3.67
C LYS A 53 -23.31 19.29 4.95
N PHE A 54 -22.40 18.32 5.14
CA PHE A 54 -21.51 18.24 6.30
C PHE A 54 -20.61 19.49 6.41
N PHE A 55 -19.90 19.83 5.34
CA PHE A 55 -19.03 21.01 5.33
C PHE A 55 -19.81 22.33 5.42
N ALA A 56 -20.98 22.42 4.78
CA ALA A 56 -21.86 23.59 4.92
C ALA A 56 -22.31 23.78 6.38
N ARG A 57 -22.65 22.69 7.08
CA ARG A 57 -23.00 22.75 8.49
C ARG A 57 -21.82 23.18 9.36
N LEU A 58 -20.65 22.60 9.16
CA LEU A 58 -19.44 23.01 9.87
C LEU A 58 -19.15 24.50 9.68
N ALA A 59 -19.28 24.99 8.44
CA ALA A 59 -19.06 26.40 8.12
C ALA A 59 -20.07 27.33 8.82
N ALA A 60 -21.34 26.92 8.94
CA ALA A 60 -22.35 27.65 9.71
C ALA A 60 -22.02 27.74 11.20
N ASP A 61 -21.34 26.73 11.75
CA ASP A 61 -20.83 26.71 13.12
C ASP A 61 -19.41 27.36 13.24
N GLY A 62 -18.95 28.03 12.18
CA GLY A 62 -17.68 28.75 12.14
C GLY A 62 -16.44 27.88 11.92
N ILE A 63 -16.60 26.60 11.58
CA ILE A 63 -15.52 25.63 11.31
C ILE A 63 -15.35 25.50 9.79
N ASN A 64 -14.25 26.00 9.24
CA ASN A 64 -14.02 25.95 7.79
C ASN A 64 -12.52 25.97 7.45
N LYS A 65 -12.19 25.92 6.16
CA LYS A 65 -10.80 25.82 5.68
C LYS A 65 -9.87 26.96 6.12
N SER A 66 -10.40 28.09 6.60
CA SER A 66 -9.57 29.19 7.12
C SER A 66 -9.06 28.94 8.54
N ASN A 67 -9.64 27.97 9.27
CA ASN A 67 -9.29 27.68 10.67
C ASN A 67 -9.17 26.19 11.01
N THR A 68 -9.52 25.29 10.11
CA THR A 68 -9.53 23.85 10.33
C THR A 68 -8.77 23.15 9.21
N LEU A 69 -7.98 22.14 9.58
CA LEU A 69 -7.37 21.19 8.65
C LEU A 69 -8.35 20.02 8.45
N PHE A 70 -8.81 19.87 7.22
CA PHE A 70 -9.61 18.73 6.77
C PHE A 70 -8.74 17.78 5.98
N ILE A 71 -8.94 16.50 6.25
CA ILE A 71 -8.15 15.39 5.71
C ILE A 71 -9.13 14.31 5.34
N VAL A 72 -9.05 13.86 4.10
CA VAL A 72 -9.87 12.75 3.60
C VAL A 72 -8.94 11.85 2.81
N THR A 73 -8.99 10.56 3.07
CA THR A 73 -8.19 9.53 2.41
C THR A 73 -8.99 8.24 2.42
N ALA A 74 -8.62 7.29 1.56
CA ALA A 74 -8.99 5.90 1.75
C ALA A 74 -7.84 5.15 2.45
N ASP A 75 -8.16 4.04 3.10
CA ASP A 75 -7.22 3.07 3.65
C ASP A 75 -6.58 2.23 2.54
N GLU A 76 -7.35 1.86 1.51
CA GLU A 76 -6.87 1.20 0.31
C GLU A 76 -7.69 1.60 -0.93
N ASN A 77 -7.43 0.94 -2.06
CA ASN A 77 -8.20 1.06 -3.30
C ASN A 77 -8.47 -0.35 -3.83
N ASP A 78 -9.36 -0.47 -4.81
CA ASP A 78 -9.90 -1.77 -5.22
C ASP A 78 -9.61 -2.07 -6.69
N HIS A 79 -9.49 -3.36 -6.98
CA HIS A 79 -9.51 -3.95 -8.30
C HIS A 79 -10.89 -4.53 -8.61
N PHE A 80 -11.52 -4.08 -9.69
CA PHE A 80 -12.76 -4.66 -10.18
C PHE A 80 -12.51 -6.02 -10.84
N VAL A 81 -13.14 -7.07 -10.33
CA VAL A 81 -13.03 -8.44 -10.86
C VAL A 81 -14.18 -8.69 -11.85
N GLY A 82 -13.90 -8.53 -13.14
CA GLY A 82 -14.89 -8.84 -14.16
C GLY A 82 -14.53 -8.34 -15.56
N VAL A 83 -15.33 -8.75 -16.53
CA VAL A 83 -15.24 -8.19 -17.88
C VAL A 83 -15.81 -6.77 -17.90
N GLY A 84 -15.27 -5.92 -18.78
CA GLY A 84 -15.72 -4.55 -18.96
C GLY A 84 -17.21 -4.42 -19.31
N PRO A 85 -17.76 -3.19 -19.28
CA PRO A 85 -19.19 -2.95 -19.41
C PRO A 85 -19.76 -3.44 -20.75
N SER A 86 -20.99 -3.94 -20.70
CA SER A 86 -21.74 -4.50 -21.83
C SER A 86 -22.28 -3.45 -22.80
N ASN A 87 -22.29 -2.17 -22.40
CA ASN A 87 -22.74 -1.04 -23.21
C ASN A 87 -21.55 -0.15 -23.62
N PRO A 88 -21.04 -0.27 -24.86
CA PRO A 88 -19.93 0.53 -25.35
C PRO A 88 -20.19 2.04 -25.26
N GLY A 89 -19.17 2.81 -24.87
CA GLY A 89 -19.25 4.27 -24.77
C GLY A 89 -19.84 4.80 -23.47
N CYS A 90 -20.18 3.94 -22.50
CA CYS A 90 -20.43 4.41 -21.13
C CYS A 90 -19.17 5.11 -20.58
N ASN A 91 -19.39 6.13 -19.77
CA ASN A 91 -18.31 6.89 -19.12
C ASN A 91 -18.46 6.90 -17.59
N GLY A 92 -19.37 6.09 -17.05
CA GLY A 92 -19.74 6.04 -15.64
C GLY A 92 -20.61 7.22 -15.23
N VAL A 93 -20.25 8.45 -15.59
CA VAL A 93 -20.80 9.65 -14.95
C VAL A 93 -22.06 10.21 -15.63
N VAL A 94 -22.03 10.35 -16.96
CA VAL A 94 -23.14 10.89 -17.77
C VAL A 94 -23.96 9.75 -18.36
N VAL A 95 -23.25 8.73 -18.86
CA VAL A 95 -23.82 7.48 -19.34
C VAL A 95 -23.28 6.39 -18.44
N THR A 96 -24.15 5.89 -17.56
CA THR A 96 -23.81 4.82 -16.62
C THR A 96 -23.48 3.52 -17.36
N CYS A 97 -22.60 2.74 -16.76
CA CYS A 97 -22.14 1.47 -17.27
C CYS A 97 -23.08 0.32 -16.83
N THR A 98 -23.26 -0.68 -17.67
CA THR A 98 -24.09 -1.86 -17.41
C THR A 98 -23.22 -3.10 -17.51
N TYR A 99 -23.26 -3.96 -16.50
CA TYR A 99 -22.45 -5.16 -16.42
C TYR A 99 -23.31 -6.42 -16.49
N ASP A 100 -22.73 -7.48 -17.04
CA ASP A 100 -23.33 -8.82 -17.04
C ASP A 100 -22.93 -9.52 -15.72
N PRO A 101 -23.86 -9.77 -14.78
CA PRO A 101 -23.53 -10.35 -13.48
C PRO A 101 -22.94 -11.77 -13.58
N THR A 102 -23.07 -12.43 -14.73
CA THR A 102 -22.45 -13.76 -14.97
C THR A 102 -20.98 -13.67 -15.35
N LYS A 103 -20.45 -12.48 -15.63
CA LYS A 103 -19.08 -12.24 -16.14
C LYS A 103 -18.23 -11.36 -15.21
N LEU A 104 -18.54 -11.38 -13.93
CA LEU A 104 -17.84 -10.65 -12.87
C LEU A 104 -17.93 -11.42 -11.55
N GLY A 105 -17.11 -11.03 -10.59
CA GLY A 105 -16.97 -11.65 -9.26
C GLY A 105 -15.67 -12.43 -9.08
N SER A 106 -15.27 -12.59 -7.82
CA SER A 106 -13.99 -13.19 -7.38
C SER A 106 -13.69 -14.50 -8.09
N VAL A 107 -12.42 -14.71 -8.47
CA VAL A 107 -11.94 -16.01 -8.92
C VAL A 107 -11.21 -16.71 -7.79
N GLU A 108 -11.90 -17.61 -7.10
CA GLU A 108 -11.32 -18.36 -6.00
C GLU A 108 -10.46 -19.52 -6.48
N VAL A 109 -9.36 -19.78 -5.78
CA VAL A 109 -8.43 -20.86 -6.03
C VAL A 109 -8.18 -21.66 -4.74
N ALA A 110 -8.44 -22.97 -4.78
CA ALA A 110 -8.30 -23.87 -3.63
C ALA A 110 -6.83 -24.26 -3.42
N LEU A 111 -6.07 -23.41 -2.74
CA LEU A 111 -4.62 -23.52 -2.63
C LEU A 111 -4.17 -24.77 -1.87
N ASP A 112 -4.87 -25.16 -0.81
CA ASP A 112 -4.58 -26.37 -0.02
C ASP A 112 -4.86 -27.67 -0.81
N THR A 113 -5.85 -27.64 -1.69
CA THR A 113 -6.15 -28.76 -2.59
C THR A 113 -5.08 -28.91 -3.67
N LEU A 114 -4.57 -27.79 -4.20
CA LEU A 114 -3.55 -27.77 -5.25
C LEU A 114 -2.12 -28.00 -4.73
N LEU A 115 -1.80 -27.54 -3.53
CA LEU A 115 -0.46 -27.56 -2.95
C LEU A 115 -0.28 -28.59 -1.82
N GLY A 116 -1.38 -29.20 -1.36
CA GLY A 116 -1.41 -30.07 -0.19
C GLY A 116 -1.70 -29.31 1.12
N SER A 117 -1.79 -30.05 2.23
CA SER A 117 -2.32 -29.53 3.51
C SER A 117 -1.28 -29.33 4.62
N ASN A 118 0.03 -29.31 4.29
CA ASN A 118 1.08 -29.15 5.30
C ASN A 118 1.35 -27.69 5.72
N PHE A 119 0.31 -26.85 5.67
CA PHE A 119 0.33 -25.45 6.08
C PHE A 119 -1.08 -25.03 6.50
N ALA A 120 -1.16 -23.99 7.32
CA ALA A 120 -2.37 -23.19 7.46
C ALA A 120 -2.30 -21.98 6.52
N LEU A 121 -3.46 -21.50 6.08
CA LEU A 121 -3.59 -20.40 5.14
C LEU A 121 -4.50 -19.33 5.76
N LYS A 122 -4.10 -18.06 5.70
CA LYS A 122 -5.06 -16.96 5.72
C LYS A 122 -5.36 -16.65 4.25
N GLY A 123 -6.54 -17.07 3.79
CA GLY A 123 -6.97 -16.81 2.42
C GLY A 123 -7.24 -15.33 2.18
N ASP A 124 -6.87 -14.87 0.99
CA ASP A 124 -7.02 -13.48 0.53
C ASP A 124 -6.58 -13.35 -0.95
N SER A 125 -6.65 -12.14 -1.51
CA SER A 125 -5.98 -11.78 -2.77
C SER A 125 -4.45 -11.93 -2.66
N ALA A 126 -3.89 -11.61 -1.49
CA ALA A 126 -2.50 -11.85 -1.11
C ALA A 126 -2.40 -12.87 0.04
N PRO A 127 -2.59 -14.18 -0.21
CA PRO A 127 -2.72 -15.15 0.86
C PRO A 127 -1.41 -15.40 1.62
N ASP A 128 -1.55 -15.54 2.95
CA ASP A 128 -0.43 -15.81 3.86
C ASP A 128 -0.34 -17.30 4.21
N TYR A 129 0.85 -17.87 4.08
CA TYR A 129 1.12 -19.28 4.34
C TYR A 129 1.86 -19.47 5.67
N TYR A 130 1.36 -20.38 6.50
CA TYR A 130 1.94 -20.76 7.78
C TYR A 130 2.31 -22.23 7.75
N VAL A 131 3.56 -22.54 7.38
CA VAL A 131 4.03 -23.93 7.24
C VAL A 131 4.10 -24.61 8.62
N ASN A 132 3.59 -25.85 8.69
CA ASN A 132 3.57 -26.62 9.93
C ASN A 132 4.97 -26.78 10.53
N GLY A 133 5.08 -26.57 11.84
CA GLY A 133 6.36 -26.59 12.55
C GLY A 133 7.15 -25.29 12.46
N ASN A 134 6.62 -24.28 11.76
CA ASN A 134 7.22 -22.95 11.61
C ASN A 134 8.70 -22.96 11.14
N PRO A 135 9.04 -23.74 10.08
CA PRO A 135 10.40 -23.83 9.60
C PRO A 135 10.97 -22.48 9.12
N GLY A 136 12.29 -22.37 9.07
CA GLY A 136 12.98 -21.20 8.52
C GLY A 136 12.86 -21.10 6.99
N PRO A 137 13.28 -19.97 6.40
CA PRO A 137 13.24 -19.77 4.94
C PRO A 137 14.07 -20.80 4.18
N ASN A 138 15.20 -21.27 4.74
CA ASN A 138 16.07 -22.26 4.11
C ASN A 138 15.68 -23.73 4.32
N ASP A 139 14.56 -23.99 4.99
CA ASP A 139 14.10 -25.36 5.20
C ASP A 139 13.59 -25.96 3.88
N ALA A 140 13.94 -27.22 3.62
CA ALA A 140 13.58 -27.88 2.37
C ALA A 140 12.06 -27.92 2.11
N ALA A 141 11.24 -28.05 3.16
CA ALA A 141 9.78 -28.08 3.03
C ALA A 141 9.22 -26.68 2.71
N THR A 142 9.73 -25.63 3.36
CA THR A 142 9.40 -24.22 3.03
C THR A 142 9.68 -23.95 1.56
N ARG A 143 10.93 -24.23 1.14
CA ARG A 143 11.40 -23.98 -0.22
C ARG A 143 10.63 -24.76 -1.27
N GLN A 144 10.24 -26.01 -0.96
CA GLN A 144 9.42 -26.81 -1.86
C GLN A 144 8.03 -26.21 -2.04
N LEU A 145 7.40 -25.73 -0.97
CA LEU A 145 6.07 -25.12 -1.03
C LEU A 145 6.10 -23.78 -1.78
N GLU A 146 7.07 -22.90 -1.49
CA GLU A 146 7.23 -21.60 -2.20
C GLU A 146 7.40 -21.81 -3.71
N ARG A 147 8.23 -22.78 -4.11
CA ARG A 147 8.36 -23.17 -5.53
C ARG A 147 7.07 -23.67 -6.13
N ALA A 148 6.33 -24.52 -5.40
CA ALA A 148 5.08 -25.07 -5.90
C ALA A 148 4.02 -23.96 -6.07
N ALA A 149 3.90 -23.08 -5.08
CA ALA A 149 3.01 -21.92 -5.07
C ALA A 149 3.33 -20.96 -6.22
N GLY A 150 4.60 -20.56 -6.37
CA GLY A 150 5.04 -19.69 -7.46
C GLY A 150 4.78 -20.28 -8.84
N ASN A 151 4.93 -21.59 -9.02
CA ASN A 151 4.72 -22.24 -10.32
C ASN A 151 3.26 -22.65 -10.60
N LEU A 152 2.29 -22.25 -9.76
CA LEU A 152 0.88 -22.55 -10.01
C LEU A 152 0.39 -21.86 -11.30
N ILE A 153 -0.17 -22.68 -12.19
CA ILE A 153 -0.82 -22.23 -13.43
C ILE A 153 -2.27 -22.65 -13.37
N VAL A 154 -3.16 -21.67 -13.52
CA VAL A 154 -4.62 -21.84 -13.49
C VAL A 154 -5.23 -21.35 -14.80
N THR A 155 -6.47 -21.77 -15.08
CA THR A 155 -7.26 -21.19 -16.17
C THR A 155 -8.23 -20.19 -15.56
N ASN A 156 -8.15 -18.91 -15.97
CA ASN A 156 -9.08 -17.90 -15.52
C ASN A 156 -10.49 -18.20 -16.12
N PRO A 157 -11.51 -18.47 -15.30
CA PRO A 157 -12.87 -18.76 -15.79
C PRO A 157 -13.53 -17.55 -16.47
N LEU A 158 -13.14 -16.31 -16.14
CA LEU A 158 -13.68 -15.09 -16.75
C LEU A 158 -13.17 -14.89 -18.19
N THR A 159 -11.90 -15.21 -18.45
CA THR A 159 -11.22 -14.90 -19.72
C THR A 159 -10.87 -16.13 -20.56
N GLY A 160 -10.90 -17.32 -19.96
CA GLY A 160 -10.42 -18.58 -20.55
C GLY A 160 -8.90 -18.68 -20.69
N GLN A 161 -8.15 -17.68 -20.23
CA GLN A 161 -6.69 -17.66 -20.35
C GLN A 161 -6.04 -18.58 -19.33
N ARG A 162 -5.07 -19.38 -19.79
CA ARG A 162 -4.21 -20.18 -18.91
C ARG A 162 -2.97 -19.37 -18.56
N GLN A 163 -2.81 -19.07 -17.28
CA GLN A 163 -1.79 -18.13 -16.80
C GLN A 163 -1.27 -18.55 -15.43
N ARG A 164 -0.10 -18.00 -15.07
CA ARG A 164 0.42 -18.13 -13.71
C ARG A 164 -0.57 -17.44 -12.75
N LEU A 165 -0.82 -18.05 -11.60
CA LEU A 165 -1.68 -17.47 -10.57
C LEU A 165 -1.04 -16.24 -9.92
N VAL A 166 0.27 -16.31 -9.69
CA VAL A 166 1.03 -15.40 -8.83
C VAL A 166 1.71 -14.28 -9.62
N ASP A 167 1.56 -13.05 -9.14
CA ASP A 167 2.29 -11.85 -9.62
C ASP A 167 3.58 -11.62 -8.81
N GLY A 168 3.58 -11.97 -7.53
CA GLY A 168 4.78 -11.91 -6.68
C GLY A 168 4.78 -12.86 -5.48
N LEU A 169 5.96 -13.11 -4.90
CA LEU A 169 6.13 -13.79 -3.62
C LEU A 169 7.01 -12.95 -2.68
N ALA A 170 6.71 -13.02 -1.39
CA ALA A 170 7.55 -12.49 -0.34
C ALA A 170 7.74 -13.55 0.76
N ASP A 171 8.92 -14.15 0.80
CA ASP A 171 9.39 -14.99 1.90
C ASP A 171 9.74 -14.16 3.14
N ARG A 172 10.11 -14.79 4.26
CA ARG A 172 10.46 -14.06 5.49
C ARG A 172 11.54 -12.97 5.33
N PRO A 173 12.70 -13.25 4.69
CA PRO A 173 13.66 -12.21 4.35
C PRO A 173 13.05 -11.00 3.62
N THR A 174 12.16 -11.24 2.65
CA THR A 174 11.49 -10.19 1.88
C THR A 174 10.42 -9.49 2.71
N LEU A 175 9.60 -10.19 3.48
CA LEU A 175 8.64 -9.60 4.42
C LEU A 175 9.34 -8.67 5.43
N ARG A 176 10.53 -9.04 5.90
CA ARG A 176 11.37 -8.13 6.71
C ARG A 176 11.75 -6.87 5.92
N ALA A 177 12.19 -7.02 4.68
CA ALA A 177 12.53 -5.89 3.81
C ALA A 177 11.32 -4.96 3.56
N LEU A 178 10.11 -5.52 3.56
CA LEU A 178 8.84 -4.82 3.32
C LEU A 178 8.19 -4.22 4.58
N HIS A 179 8.81 -4.38 5.76
CA HIS A 179 8.23 -4.02 7.06
C HIS A 179 6.96 -4.82 7.42
N MET A 180 6.81 -6.02 6.86
CA MET A 180 5.66 -6.93 7.07
C MET A 180 5.98 -8.02 8.10
N VAL A 181 6.84 -7.71 9.08
CA VAL A 181 7.13 -8.59 10.22
C VAL A 181 6.47 -8.06 11.47
N THR A 182 5.75 -8.93 12.17
CA THR A 182 4.97 -8.58 13.35
C THR A 182 5.78 -8.76 14.62
N SER A 183 5.45 -8.02 15.68
CA SER A 183 6.08 -8.21 17.01
C SER A 183 5.79 -9.58 17.64
N ASP A 184 4.70 -10.21 17.22
CA ASP A 184 4.37 -11.60 17.54
C ASP A 184 4.90 -12.49 16.41
N PRO A 185 5.97 -13.29 16.63
CA PRO A 185 6.54 -14.14 15.58
C PRO A 185 5.55 -15.19 15.04
N LEU A 186 4.49 -15.52 15.78
CA LEU A 186 3.46 -16.48 15.32
C LEU A 186 2.46 -15.84 14.34
N ARG A 187 2.44 -14.51 14.22
CA ARG A 187 1.64 -13.77 13.24
C ARG A 187 2.44 -13.33 12.01
N THR A 188 3.74 -13.66 11.97
CA THR A 188 4.55 -13.47 10.78
C THR A 188 4.44 -14.74 9.92
N PRO A 189 3.92 -14.65 8.69
CA PRO A 189 3.79 -15.82 7.84
C PRO A 189 5.14 -16.42 7.48
N THR A 190 5.12 -17.63 6.93
CA THR A 190 6.29 -18.25 6.32
C THR A 190 6.63 -17.54 5.02
N PHE A 191 5.61 -17.27 4.20
CA PHE A 191 5.68 -16.38 3.05
C PHE A 191 4.27 -15.88 2.72
N THR A 192 4.21 -14.78 1.97
CA THR A 192 3.00 -14.22 1.38
C THR A 192 3.07 -14.38 -0.13
N GLN A 193 1.98 -14.83 -0.74
CA GLN A 193 1.80 -14.86 -2.18
C GLN A 193 0.96 -13.66 -2.60
N PHE A 194 1.37 -12.97 -3.65
CA PHE A 194 0.62 -11.87 -4.26
C PHE A 194 0.03 -12.39 -5.57
N ASN A 195 -1.30 -12.54 -5.64
CA ASN A 195 -1.93 -13.13 -6.81
C ASN A 195 -2.02 -12.12 -7.96
N ASN A 196 -2.33 -12.62 -9.16
CA ASN A 196 -2.90 -11.75 -10.17
C ASN A 196 -4.25 -11.20 -9.66
N PRO A 197 -4.63 -9.97 -10.03
CA PRO A 197 -5.60 -9.20 -9.27
C PRO A 197 -7.05 -9.75 -9.32
N ASP A 198 -7.38 -10.61 -10.28
CA ASP A 198 -8.70 -11.27 -10.36
C ASP A 198 -8.89 -12.39 -9.32
N TYR A 199 -7.82 -12.87 -8.70
CA TYR A 199 -7.85 -14.12 -7.94
C TYR A 199 -7.82 -13.91 -6.43
N GLU A 200 -8.54 -14.79 -5.74
CA GLU A 200 -8.45 -14.98 -4.30
C GLU A 200 -7.97 -16.41 -4.03
N GLY A 201 -6.96 -16.56 -3.17
CA GLY A 201 -6.45 -17.86 -2.77
C GLY A 201 -7.04 -18.27 -1.43
N VAL A 202 -7.74 -19.40 -1.36
CA VAL A 202 -8.46 -19.85 -0.15
C VAL A 202 -8.08 -21.27 0.27
N ALA A 203 -8.43 -21.62 1.52
CA ALA A 203 -8.31 -22.98 2.04
C ALA A 203 -9.68 -23.64 2.12
N GLY A 204 -9.77 -24.93 1.76
CA GLY A 204 -11.01 -25.69 1.79
C GLY A 204 -11.95 -25.40 0.62
N GLY A 205 -13.21 -25.82 0.77
CA GLY A 205 -14.19 -25.75 -0.32
C GLY A 205 -14.49 -24.32 -0.74
N LEU A 206 -14.36 -24.06 -2.04
CA LEU A 206 -14.66 -22.77 -2.67
C LEU A 206 -16.11 -22.35 -2.38
N ASP A 207 -16.35 -21.09 -2.05
CA ASP A 207 -17.65 -20.61 -1.54
C ASP A 207 -18.76 -20.80 -2.58
N CYS A 208 -18.41 -20.66 -3.85
CA CYS A 208 -19.35 -20.83 -4.98
C CYS A 208 -19.18 -22.17 -5.71
N GLY A 209 -18.28 -23.03 -5.23
CA GLY A 209 -17.89 -24.26 -5.91
C GLY A 209 -18.50 -25.53 -5.33
N THR A 210 -18.22 -26.63 -6.02
CA THR A 210 -18.36 -27.98 -5.50
C THR A 210 -17.05 -28.43 -4.85
N PRO A 211 -17.06 -29.46 -3.98
CA PRO A 211 -15.85 -29.96 -3.34
C PRO A 211 -14.74 -30.47 -4.28
N THR A 212 -15.00 -30.60 -5.58
CA THR A 212 -14.00 -31.00 -6.59
C THR A 212 -13.45 -29.84 -7.40
N ASP A 213 -14.03 -28.65 -7.28
CA ASP A 213 -13.55 -27.47 -7.97
C ASP A 213 -12.27 -26.96 -7.31
N THR A 214 -11.31 -26.54 -8.14
CA THR A 214 -10.02 -26.01 -7.69
C THR A 214 -9.79 -24.56 -8.12
N VAL A 215 -10.57 -24.11 -9.11
CA VAL A 215 -10.61 -22.73 -9.60
C VAL A 215 -12.06 -22.46 -10.00
N ILE A 216 -12.68 -21.41 -9.47
CA ILE A 216 -14.05 -21.05 -9.83
C ILE A 216 -14.28 -19.55 -9.83
N GLN A 217 -15.19 -19.08 -10.68
CA GLN A 217 -15.72 -17.72 -10.59
C GLN A 217 -16.95 -17.71 -9.67
N CYS A 218 -16.89 -16.88 -8.65
CA CYS A 218 -18.01 -16.53 -7.79
C CYS A 218 -18.90 -15.47 -8.47
N GLN A 219 -19.80 -15.90 -9.36
CA GLN A 219 -20.61 -14.99 -10.18
C GLN A 219 -21.38 -13.95 -9.36
N GLY A 220 -21.07 -12.67 -9.57
CA GLY A 220 -21.75 -11.56 -8.90
C GLY A 220 -21.44 -11.42 -7.41
N VAL A 221 -20.40 -12.08 -6.90
CA VAL A 221 -19.99 -12.08 -5.49
C VAL A 221 -18.53 -11.60 -5.39
N GLU A 222 -18.22 -10.83 -4.35
CA GLU A 222 -16.89 -10.20 -4.14
C GLU A 222 -16.29 -9.62 -5.43
N THR A 223 -16.96 -8.63 -6.00
CA THR A 223 -16.61 -8.08 -7.32
C THR A 223 -15.45 -7.09 -7.28
N TRP A 224 -14.89 -6.87 -6.10
CA TRP A 224 -13.86 -5.90 -5.80
C TRP A 224 -12.82 -6.57 -4.89
N HIS A 225 -11.56 -6.62 -5.35
CA HIS A 225 -10.45 -7.16 -4.58
C HIS A 225 -9.51 -6.03 -4.13
N HIS A 226 -8.92 -6.19 -2.95
CA HIS A 226 -7.94 -5.27 -2.40
C HIS A 226 -6.98 -6.06 -1.49
N GLY A 227 -6.06 -5.39 -0.78
CA GLY A 227 -5.05 -6.06 0.05
C GLY A 227 -3.82 -6.64 -0.66
N ASP A 228 -3.65 -6.37 -1.97
CA ASP A 228 -2.54 -6.86 -2.80
C ASP A 228 -1.63 -5.71 -3.31
N ILE A 229 -0.60 -6.03 -4.11
CA ILE A 229 0.50 -5.11 -4.48
C ILE A 229 0.24 -4.29 -5.74
N GLN A 230 -0.78 -4.59 -6.52
CA GLN A 230 -0.95 -3.96 -7.84
C GLN A 230 -1.26 -2.47 -7.69
N PRO A 231 -0.78 -1.61 -8.61
CA PRO A 231 -0.97 -0.16 -8.50
C PRO A 231 -2.43 0.28 -8.39
N GLN A 232 -3.39 -0.42 -9.02
CA GLN A 232 -4.81 -0.06 -8.87
C GLN A 232 -5.34 -0.25 -7.44
N ILE A 233 -4.73 -1.12 -6.65
CA ILE A 233 -5.06 -1.37 -5.24
C ILE A 233 -4.27 -0.46 -4.32
N THR A 234 -2.96 -0.30 -4.57
CA THR A 234 -2.05 0.41 -3.67
C THR A 234 -1.98 1.91 -3.92
N THR A 235 -2.41 2.38 -5.10
CA THR A 235 -2.49 3.81 -5.41
C THR A 235 -3.80 4.38 -4.88
N THR A 236 -3.75 4.93 -3.68
CA THR A 236 -4.84 5.67 -3.05
C THR A 236 -4.66 7.19 -3.21
N TRP A 237 -5.48 7.98 -2.53
CA TRP A 237 -5.49 9.43 -2.60
C TRP A 237 -5.53 10.07 -1.20
N LEU A 238 -4.89 11.23 -1.07
CA LEU A 238 -4.90 12.05 0.12
C LEU A 238 -5.42 13.45 -0.23
N GLY A 239 -6.61 13.78 0.27
CA GLY A 239 -7.21 15.11 0.22
C GLY A 239 -6.82 15.92 1.46
N LEU A 240 -6.19 17.08 1.26
CA LEU A 240 -5.84 18.03 2.33
C LEU A 240 -6.42 19.40 2.02
N VAL A 241 -7.14 19.98 2.98
CA VAL A 241 -7.68 21.35 2.87
C VAL A 241 -7.59 22.05 4.21
N GLY A 242 -6.88 23.17 4.27
CA GLY A 242 -6.79 23.95 5.50
C GLY A 242 -5.72 25.03 5.44
N PRO A 243 -5.48 25.75 6.55
CA PRO A 243 -4.43 26.76 6.61
C PRO A 243 -3.05 26.16 6.34
N GLY A 244 -2.31 26.77 5.41
CA GLY A 244 -0.94 26.35 5.08
C GLY A 244 -0.84 25.21 4.06
N VAL A 245 -1.97 24.71 3.55
CA VAL A 245 -2.01 23.70 2.48
C VAL A 245 -2.19 24.40 1.13
N ARG A 246 -1.39 24.00 0.13
CA ARG A 246 -1.47 24.53 -1.24
C ARG A 246 -2.71 24.00 -1.95
N ASN A 247 -3.37 24.84 -2.74
CA ASN A 247 -4.40 24.38 -3.66
C ASN A 247 -3.77 23.88 -4.97
N LEU A 248 -3.51 22.57 -5.03
CA LEU A 248 -2.87 21.92 -6.18
C LEU A 248 -3.88 21.22 -7.11
N GLY A 249 -5.17 21.15 -6.74
CA GLY A 249 -6.13 20.28 -7.41
C GLY A 249 -5.74 18.80 -7.28
N VAL A 250 -6.17 17.99 -8.25
CA VAL A 250 -5.71 16.60 -8.38
C VAL A 250 -4.28 16.60 -8.91
N ASN A 251 -3.35 16.04 -8.13
CA ASN A 251 -1.93 16.00 -8.46
C ASN A 251 -1.38 14.59 -8.26
N ASN A 252 -0.98 13.95 -9.36
CA ASN A 252 -0.48 12.57 -9.39
C ASN A 252 1.06 12.51 -9.54
N GLN A 253 1.77 13.62 -9.30
CA GLN A 253 3.23 13.70 -9.42
C GLN A 253 3.95 13.61 -8.08
N ILE A 254 3.25 13.88 -6.97
CA ILE A 254 3.82 13.82 -5.63
C ILE A 254 3.63 12.41 -5.10
N TRP A 255 4.74 11.72 -4.85
CA TRP A 255 4.72 10.40 -4.21
C TRP A 255 4.72 10.56 -2.68
N SER A 256 3.75 9.93 -2.02
CA SER A 256 3.61 9.81 -0.56
C SER A 256 3.04 8.44 -0.17
N ASP A 257 3.27 8.02 1.07
CA ASP A 257 2.56 6.88 1.67
C ASP A 257 1.69 7.35 2.85
N HIS A 258 0.81 6.48 3.37
CA HIS A 258 -0.09 6.85 4.48
C HIS A 258 0.65 7.33 5.73
N THR A 259 1.87 6.83 5.97
CA THR A 259 2.68 7.18 7.13
C THR A 259 3.05 8.66 7.15
N ASP A 260 3.08 9.33 5.99
CA ASP A 260 3.36 10.75 5.84
C ASP A 260 2.23 11.66 6.36
N THR A 261 1.01 11.13 6.52
CA THR A 261 -0.17 11.90 6.91
C THR A 261 -0.02 12.49 8.30
N ARG A 262 0.31 11.65 9.31
CA ARG A 262 0.44 12.09 10.70
C ARG A 262 1.51 13.17 10.91
N PRO A 263 2.78 13.00 10.50
CA PRO A 263 3.78 14.05 10.67
C PRO A 263 3.38 15.35 9.95
N THR A 264 2.73 15.26 8.78
CA THR A 264 2.21 16.44 8.08
C THR A 264 1.15 17.18 8.89
N ILE A 265 0.22 16.47 9.52
CA ILE A 265 -0.75 17.04 10.45
C ILE A 265 -0.02 17.76 11.59
N MET A 266 0.86 17.03 12.28
CA MET A 266 1.55 17.53 13.47
C MET A 266 2.32 18.81 13.17
N ALA A 267 3.03 18.85 12.04
CA ALA A 267 3.75 20.04 11.59
C ALA A 267 2.83 21.24 11.32
N LEU A 268 1.69 21.03 10.63
CA LEU A 268 0.73 22.09 10.32
C LEU A 268 0.04 22.67 11.55
N VAL A 269 -0.26 21.82 12.53
CA VAL A 269 -0.93 22.27 13.77
C VAL A 269 0.07 22.74 14.84
N GLY A 270 1.38 22.56 14.60
CA GLY A 270 2.45 22.93 15.51
C GLY A 270 2.54 22.03 16.75
N LEU A 271 2.18 20.77 16.60
CA LEU A 271 2.34 19.75 17.63
C LEU A 271 3.52 18.85 17.28
N ARG A 272 3.93 18.04 18.26
CA ARG A 272 4.92 16.97 18.08
C ARG A 272 4.45 15.75 18.85
N ASP A 273 4.78 14.58 18.34
CA ASP A 273 4.66 13.34 19.09
C ASP A 273 5.91 13.10 19.96
N ASP A 274 5.80 12.15 20.89
CA ASP A 274 6.90 11.69 21.75
C ASP A 274 7.71 10.54 21.13
N TYR A 275 7.37 10.15 19.90
CA TYR A 275 8.08 9.18 19.09
C TYR A 275 8.45 9.77 17.71
N ARG A 276 9.43 9.14 17.05
CA ARG A 276 9.82 9.44 15.67
C ARG A 276 8.84 8.78 14.71
N HIS A 277 8.33 9.52 13.73
CA HIS A 277 7.44 8.97 12.72
C HIS A 277 8.20 8.10 11.71
N ASP A 278 7.50 7.12 11.14
CA ASP A 278 7.96 6.36 9.96
C ASP A 278 7.71 7.13 8.65
N GLY A 279 6.82 8.12 8.69
CA GLY A 279 6.58 9.05 7.60
C GLY A 279 7.47 10.28 7.60
N ARG A 280 7.25 11.14 6.61
CA ARG A 280 7.83 12.48 6.51
C ARG A 280 6.75 13.56 6.39
N VAL A 281 7.11 14.80 6.68
CA VAL A 281 6.25 15.94 6.37
C VAL A 281 6.25 16.18 4.85
N LEU A 282 5.06 16.28 4.26
CA LEU A 282 4.85 16.55 2.84
C LEU A 282 5.07 18.04 2.51
N LEU A 283 6.30 18.54 2.59
CA LEU A 283 6.60 19.98 2.38
C LEU A 283 6.16 20.52 1.01
N ASP A 284 6.02 19.66 0.01
CA ASP A 284 5.62 19.97 -1.37
C ASP A 284 4.12 20.31 -1.48
N VAL A 285 3.28 19.75 -0.60
CA VAL A 285 1.84 20.07 -0.54
C VAL A 285 1.53 21.29 0.36
N LEU A 286 2.54 21.85 1.02
CA LEU A 286 2.40 22.96 1.95
C LEU A 286 2.92 24.29 1.40
N ASP A 287 2.30 25.39 1.80
CA ASP A 287 2.81 26.72 1.49
C ASP A 287 4.23 26.89 2.08
N GLY A 288 5.10 27.63 1.39
CA GLY A 288 6.52 27.72 1.75
C GLY A 288 6.80 28.18 3.19
N GLY A 289 5.88 28.96 3.78
CA GLY A 289 5.96 29.44 5.16
C GLY A 289 4.99 28.77 6.14
N ALA A 290 4.26 27.74 5.73
CA ALA A 290 3.29 27.04 6.58
C ALA A 290 3.96 26.27 7.73
N VAL A 291 5.14 25.70 7.44
CA VAL A 291 5.95 24.94 8.39
C VAL A 291 7.37 25.48 8.34
N ALA A 292 7.89 25.83 9.51
CA ALA A 292 9.30 26.23 9.65
C ALA A 292 10.18 24.99 9.47
N VAL A 293 11.19 25.11 8.61
CA VAL A 293 12.22 24.10 8.39
C VAL A 293 13.58 24.74 8.60
N ASN A 294 14.47 24.05 9.31
CA ASN A 294 15.83 24.53 9.52
C ASN A 294 16.80 23.78 8.58
N GLY A 295 16.92 24.30 7.36
CA GLY A 295 17.71 23.74 6.28
C GLY A 295 17.25 24.25 4.91
N ASN A 296 17.89 23.80 3.84
CA ASN A 296 17.44 24.10 2.48
C ASN A 296 16.18 23.28 2.15
N ARG A 297 15.04 23.97 1.93
CA ARG A 297 13.75 23.32 1.69
C ARG A 297 13.76 22.39 0.49
N ASP A 298 14.39 22.79 -0.62
CA ASP A 298 14.43 21.99 -1.85
C ASP A 298 15.28 20.74 -1.65
N ALA A 299 16.37 20.85 -0.87
CA ALA A 299 17.19 19.71 -0.50
C ALA A 299 16.39 18.73 0.39
N LEU A 300 15.63 19.23 1.38
CA LEU A 300 14.79 18.40 2.24
C LEU A 300 13.64 17.71 1.46
N LEU A 301 13.09 18.38 0.44
CA LEU A 301 12.13 17.76 -0.48
C LEU A 301 12.75 16.60 -1.24
N GLN A 302 13.93 16.80 -1.84
CA GLN A 302 14.66 15.74 -2.52
C GLN A 302 14.96 14.55 -1.59
N LEU A 303 15.36 14.84 -0.35
CA LEU A 303 15.60 13.84 0.68
C LEU A 303 14.33 13.06 1.03
N GLY A 304 13.20 13.75 1.16
CA GLY A 304 11.91 13.12 1.43
C GLY A 304 11.42 12.22 0.29
N HIS A 305 11.59 12.63 -0.97
CA HIS A 305 11.23 11.81 -2.12
C HIS A 305 12.05 10.52 -2.20
N VAL A 306 13.37 10.60 -2.06
CA VAL A 306 14.20 9.39 -2.10
C VAL A 306 13.98 8.50 -0.88
N TYR A 307 13.70 9.08 0.29
CA TYR A 307 13.34 8.32 1.49
C TYR A 307 12.15 7.41 1.23
N LYS A 308 11.12 7.96 0.59
CA LYS A 308 9.90 7.22 0.28
C LYS A 308 10.10 6.11 -0.75
N GLN A 309 10.94 6.35 -1.76
CA GLN A 309 11.32 5.28 -2.70
C GLN A 309 12.21 4.20 -2.06
N LEU A 310 12.97 4.55 -1.02
CA LEU A 310 13.85 3.66 -0.29
C LEU A 310 13.12 2.81 0.76
N ASP A 311 12.15 3.38 1.47
CA ASP A 311 11.66 2.82 2.74
C ASP A 311 10.21 2.36 2.71
N ALA A 312 9.37 2.93 1.83
CA ALA A 312 7.98 2.50 1.75
C ALA A 312 7.86 1.11 1.09
N THR A 313 6.89 0.32 1.55
CA THR A 313 6.65 -1.06 1.10
C THR A 313 6.45 -1.17 -0.41
N VAL A 314 5.72 -0.22 -1.01
CA VAL A 314 5.49 -0.15 -2.48
C VAL A 314 6.39 0.88 -3.18
N GLY A 315 7.44 1.36 -2.50
CA GLY A 315 8.49 2.17 -3.12
C GLY A 315 9.38 1.35 -4.06
N ALA A 316 10.29 2.01 -4.77
CA ALA A 316 11.23 1.36 -5.68
C ALA A 316 12.10 0.28 -5.02
N PHE A 317 12.46 0.42 -3.74
CA PHE A 317 13.16 -0.64 -3.01
C PHE A 317 12.26 -1.87 -2.79
N GLY A 318 11.08 -1.68 -2.19
CA GLY A 318 10.17 -2.76 -1.82
C GLY A 318 9.66 -3.56 -3.03
N THR A 319 9.19 -2.87 -4.06
CA THR A 319 8.80 -3.51 -5.34
C THR A 319 9.97 -4.25 -6.00
N GLY A 320 11.18 -3.70 -5.93
CA GLY A 320 12.38 -4.36 -6.43
C GLY A 320 12.66 -5.68 -5.71
N VAL A 321 12.60 -5.70 -4.38
CA VAL A 321 12.91 -6.93 -3.62
C VAL A 321 11.83 -8.01 -3.77
N VAL A 322 10.54 -7.65 -3.91
CA VAL A 322 9.48 -8.61 -4.26
C VAL A 322 9.74 -9.26 -5.62
N ASN A 323 10.07 -8.47 -6.64
CA ASN A 323 10.41 -8.99 -7.97
C ASN A 323 11.67 -9.86 -7.96
N ALA A 324 12.64 -9.52 -7.10
CA ALA A 324 13.84 -10.30 -6.92
C ALA A 324 13.54 -11.64 -6.26
N ASP A 325 12.76 -11.63 -5.17
CA ASP A 325 12.37 -12.82 -4.42
C ASP A 325 11.55 -13.78 -5.29
N THR A 326 10.52 -13.27 -5.97
CA THR A 326 9.67 -14.03 -6.90
C THR A 326 10.46 -14.87 -7.90
N ARG A 327 11.61 -14.36 -8.36
CA ARG A 327 12.49 -15.12 -9.27
C ARG A 327 13.44 -16.03 -8.53
N ALA A 328 13.94 -15.60 -7.37
CA ALA A 328 14.85 -16.40 -6.55
C ALA A 328 14.16 -17.66 -6.00
N VAL A 329 12.89 -17.56 -5.57
CA VAL A 329 12.09 -18.69 -5.11
C VAL A 329 11.92 -19.78 -6.16
N GLU A 330 11.86 -19.42 -7.44
CA GLU A 330 11.77 -20.39 -8.54
C GLU A 330 13.06 -21.14 -8.84
N THR A 331 14.19 -20.66 -8.31
CA THR A 331 15.49 -21.31 -8.55
C THR A 331 15.67 -22.56 -7.68
N GLY A 332 16.68 -23.34 -8.04
CA GLY A 332 17.11 -24.48 -7.24
C GLY A 332 16.20 -25.71 -7.34
N SER A 333 16.39 -26.62 -6.40
CA SER A 333 15.67 -27.89 -6.25
C SER A 333 15.79 -28.39 -4.81
N GLY A 334 15.06 -29.44 -4.45
CA GLY A 334 15.18 -30.06 -3.12
C GLY A 334 16.59 -30.58 -2.78
N ALA A 335 17.49 -30.72 -3.76
CA ALA A 335 18.87 -31.16 -3.57
C ALA A 335 19.92 -30.03 -3.72
N ASN A 336 19.54 -28.84 -4.20
CA ASN A 336 20.46 -27.72 -4.43
C ASN A 336 19.69 -26.40 -4.46
N ASP A 337 19.89 -25.56 -3.45
CA ASP A 337 19.28 -24.21 -3.34
C ASP A 337 20.32 -23.09 -3.25
N GLY A 338 21.54 -23.32 -3.77
CA GLY A 338 22.66 -22.38 -3.64
C GLY A 338 22.41 -21.00 -4.26
N LEU A 339 21.59 -20.92 -5.31
CA LEU A 339 21.21 -19.64 -5.94
C LEU A 339 20.30 -18.81 -5.03
N TYR A 340 19.29 -19.44 -4.42
CA TYR A 340 18.44 -18.79 -3.45
C TYR A 340 19.23 -18.36 -2.21
N LEU A 341 20.10 -19.22 -1.68
CA LEU A 341 20.97 -18.85 -0.55
C LEU A 341 21.85 -17.62 -0.86
N ALA A 342 22.36 -17.51 -2.10
CA ALA A 342 23.10 -16.33 -2.52
C ALA A 342 22.21 -15.08 -2.57
N PHE A 343 20.99 -15.20 -3.11
CA PHE A 343 19.99 -14.14 -3.10
C PHE A 343 19.64 -13.68 -1.67
N GLU A 344 19.29 -14.61 -0.77
CA GLU A 344 18.90 -14.30 0.60
C GLU A 344 20.02 -13.53 1.33
N ASN A 345 21.28 -13.95 1.16
CA ASN A 345 22.43 -13.25 1.74
C ASN A 345 22.57 -11.82 1.19
N GLN A 346 22.39 -11.63 -0.11
CA GLN A 346 22.42 -10.30 -0.74
C GLN A 346 21.26 -9.43 -0.26
N LEU A 347 20.04 -9.97 -0.20
CA LEU A 347 18.85 -9.29 0.30
C LEU A 347 19.04 -8.87 1.77
N ASN A 348 19.50 -9.76 2.65
CA ASN A 348 19.73 -9.43 4.05
C ASN A 348 20.75 -8.31 4.23
N SER A 349 21.85 -8.34 3.47
CA SER A 349 22.83 -7.24 3.48
C SER A 349 22.20 -5.94 3.00
N LEU A 350 21.40 -6.00 1.93
CA LEU A 350 20.79 -4.83 1.32
C LEU A 350 19.71 -4.22 2.22
N THR A 351 18.90 -5.04 2.88
CA THR A 351 17.91 -4.60 3.88
C THR A 351 18.61 -3.93 5.07
N ASN A 352 19.74 -4.47 5.55
CA ASN A 352 20.51 -3.81 6.62
C ASN A 352 21.05 -2.44 6.19
N ASP A 353 21.55 -2.32 4.96
CA ASP A 353 22.00 -1.04 4.39
C ASP A 353 20.83 -0.05 4.29
N ARG A 354 19.67 -0.53 3.81
CA ARG A 354 18.41 0.24 3.72
C ARG A 354 18.02 0.76 5.09
N ASP A 355 17.87 -0.11 6.08
CA ASP A 355 17.42 0.23 7.44
C ASP A 355 18.33 1.31 8.06
N ALA A 356 19.65 1.17 7.91
CA ALA A 356 20.62 2.13 8.42
C ALA A 356 20.51 3.51 7.74
N VAL A 357 20.32 3.55 6.42
CA VAL A 357 20.19 4.82 5.67
C VAL A 357 18.82 5.46 5.91
N ALA A 358 17.74 4.68 5.89
CA ALA A 358 16.38 5.12 6.19
C ALA A 358 16.29 5.76 7.58
N LEU A 359 16.92 5.16 8.59
CA LEU A 359 17.03 5.73 9.93
C LEU A 359 17.74 7.08 9.94
N GLN A 360 18.86 7.21 9.23
CA GLN A 360 19.58 8.49 9.16
C GLN A 360 18.75 9.55 8.45
N ILE A 361 18.08 9.21 7.36
CA ILE A 361 17.25 10.15 6.60
C ILE A 361 16.08 10.66 7.44
N SER A 362 15.27 9.76 7.99
CA SER A 362 14.13 10.11 8.84
C SER A 362 14.56 10.95 10.05
N GLN A 363 15.71 10.66 10.69
CA GLN A 363 16.27 11.51 11.74
C GLN A 363 16.56 12.94 11.27
N GLN A 364 17.11 13.13 10.07
CA GLN A 364 17.34 14.48 9.53
C GLN A 364 16.03 15.20 9.20
N LEU A 365 15.07 14.51 8.58
CA LEU A 365 13.75 15.08 8.23
C LEU A 365 12.98 15.50 9.48
N GLU A 366 12.97 14.66 10.51
CA GLU A 366 12.38 14.93 11.83
C GLU A 366 13.07 16.11 12.52
N ALA A 367 14.41 16.11 12.52
CA ALA A 367 15.17 17.15 13.19
C ALA A 367 14.99 18.52 12.52
N ALA A 368 14.86 18.57 11.19
CA ALA A 368 14.62 19.79 10.43
C ALA A 368 13.30 20.47 10.78
N VAL A 369 12.25 19.69 11.05
CA VAL A 369 10.89 20.19 11.26
C VAL A 369 10.56 20.34 12.75
N PHE A 370 10.78 19.30 13.56
CA PHE A 370 10.26 19.24 14.93
C PHE A 370 11.30 19.56 16.01
N ASN A 371 12.59 19.39 15.72
CA ASN A 371 13.68 19.72 16.66
C ASN A 371 14.38 21.04 16.32
N HIS A 372 14.00 21.69 15.21
CA HIS A 372 14.59 22.92 14.70
C HIS A 372 16.12 22.84 14.57
N ALA A 373 16.66 21.68 14.23
CA ALA A 373 18.09 21.49 14.00
C ALA A 373 18.45 21.86 12.56
N GLN A 374 19.52 22.63 12.37
CA GLN A 374 19.98 23.01 11.04
C GLN A 374 20.56 21.79 10.31
N ILE A 375 19.99 21.46 9.16
CA ILE A 375 20.47 20.36 8.32
C ILE A 375 21.31 20.94 7.17
N SER A 376 22.51 20.38 6.97
CA SER A 376 23.42 20.84 5.91
C SER A 376 23.12 20.19 4.56
N ASP A 377 23.26 20.96 3.48
CA ASP A 377 23.09 20.47 2.11
C ASP A 377 24.07 19.30 1.78
N GLY A 378 25.26 19.31 2.38
CA GLY A 378 26.23 18.21 2.24
C GLY A 378 25.76 16.90 2.86
N THR A 379 25.12 16.97 4.04
CA THR A 379 24.49 15.81 4.69
C THR A 379 23.36 15.25 3.80
N VAL A 380 22.50 16.14 3.30
CA VAL A 380 21.38 15.76 2.42
C VAL A 380 21.89 15.09 1.16
N ALA A 381 22.84 15.70 0.44
CA ALA A 381 23.38 15.17 -0.80
C ALA A 381 24.00 13.77 -0.61
N SER A 382 24.74 13.56 0.48
CA SER A 382 25.33 12.26 0.82
C SER A 382 24.27 11.18 1.07
N LEU A 383 23.21 11.51 1.83
CA LEU A 383 22.12 10.58 2.11
C LEU A 383 21.32 10.24 0.85
N VAL A 384 21.04 11.23 -0.01
CA VAL A 384 20.36 11.01 -1.29
C VAL A 384 21.15 10.04 -2.17
N GLN A 385 22.46 10.24 -2.30
CA GLN A 385 23.32 9.36 -3.09
C GLN A 385 23.34 7.92 -2.55
N ARG A 386 23.46 7.76 -1.23
CA ARG A 386 23.46 6.44 -0.59
C ARG A 386 22.12 5.72 -0.75
N ALA A 387 21.01 6.43 -0.56
CA ALA A 387 19.67 5.90 -0.78
C ALA A 387 19.49 5.44 -2.24
N GLN A 388 19.86 6.28 -3.21
CA GLN A 388 19.78 5.93 -4.63
C GLN A 388 20.66 4.72 -4.97
N SER A 389 21.85 4.60 -4.38
CA SER A 389 22.73 3.44 -4.57
C SER A 389 22.08 2.14 -4.06
N ILE A 390 21.35 2.18 -2.94
CA ILE A 390 20.64 1.02 -2.39
C ILE A 390 19.46 0.65 -3.28
N ILE A 391 18.66 1.63 -3.70
CA ILE A 391 17.54 1.41 -4.64
C ILE A 391 18.06 0.77 -5.93
N ASN A 392 19.16 1.28 -6.50
CA ASN A 392 19.74 0.72 -7.73
C ASN A 392 20.20 -0.74 -7.53
N ARG A 393 20.79 -1.08 -6.37
CA ARG A 393 21.17 -2.46 -6.04
C ARG A 393 19.96 -3.37 -5.88
N ALA A 394 18.86 -2.89 -5.29
CA ALA A 394 17.60 -3.63 -5.23
C ALA A 394 17.06 -3.94 -6.62
N GLN A 395 17.09 -2.94 -7.52
CA GLN A 395 16.65 -3.10 -8.91
C GLN A 395 17.58 -4.02 -9.72
N GLN A 396 18.89 -4.00 -9.45
CA GLN A 396 19.83 -4.96 -10.03
C GLN A 396 19.53 -6.40 -9.58
N LEU A 397 19.32 -6.59 -8.27
CA LEU A 397 18.87 -7.86 -7.71
C LEU A 397 17.56 -8.33 -8.36
N ALA A 398 16.63 -7.41 -8.59
CA ALA A 398 15.35 -7.59 -9.29
C ALA A 398 15.47 -7.79 -10.81
N SER A 399 16.64 -7.58 -11.40
CA SER A 399 16.94 -7.88 -12.80
C SER A 399 17.76 -9.16 -12.97
N GLY A 400 18.41 -9.64 -11.91
CA GLY A 400 19.28 -10.83 -11.96
C GLY A 400 20.63 -10.53 -12.62
N SER A 401 21.05 -9.26 -12.60
CA SER A 401 22.29 -8.75 -13.20
C SER A 401 23.29 -8.31 -12.13
#